data_AF-A0A4R5M4M1-F1
#
_entry.id   AF-A0A4R5M4M1-F1
#
_cell.length_a   1.000
_cell.length_b   1.000
_cell.length_c   1.000
_cell.angle_alpha   90.00
_cell.angle_beta   90.00
_cell.angle_gamma   90.00
#
_symmetry.space_group_name_H-M   'P 1'
#
loop_
_entity.id
_entity.type
_entity.pdbx_description
1 polymer ?
#
loop_
_entity_poly.entity_id
_entity_poly.type
_entity_poly.pdbx_seq_one_letter_code
_entity_poly.pdbx_strand_id
1 'polypeptide(L)'
;MPRVTFADTRAQQYQTAIRDAAKGPINFAGRYILASWGCGAGCVMAAAIDATSGRATSLPFSVSDWPLDVTEPLSYRANSCLLIVRGSRDESAEHGTYYYAFDGNAFRLRASEINRQR
;
A
#
# COMPACT_ATOMS: atom_id res chain seq x y z
N MET A 1 -5.08 -19.44 -10.13
CA MET A 1 -4.55 -18.51 -9.12
C MET A 1 -4.89 -19.03 -7.74
N PRO A 2 -3.98 -18.90 -6.76
CA PRO A 2 -4.23 -19.35 -5.39
C PRO A 2 -5.42 -18.60 -4.78
N ARG A 3 -6.12 -19.26 -3.84
CA ARG A 3 -7.20 -18.63 -3.10
C ARG A 3 -6.62 -17.54 -2.20
N VAL A 4 -7.13 -16.32 -2.31
CA VAL A 4 -6.67 -15.20 -1.48
C VAL A 4 -7.00 -15.46 -0.01
N THR A 5 -5.99 -15.28 0.85
CA THR A 5 -6.11 -15.30 2.31
C THR A 5 -5.76 -13.93 2.87
N PHE A 6 -6.44 -13.50 3.93
CA PHE A 6 -6.30 -12.14 4.46
C PHE A 6 -5.54 -12.19 5.78
N ALA A 7 -4.37 -11.55 5.84
CA ALA A 7 -3.50 -11.58 7.02
C ALA A 7 -3.97 -10.63 8.14
N ASP A 8 -4.85 -9.68 7.83
CA ASP A 8 -5.30 -8.63 8.74
C ASP A 8 -6.76 -8.20 8.48
N THR A 9 -7.37 -7.50 9.44
CA THR A 9 -8.79 -7.08 9.36
C THR A 9 -9.05 -6.10 8.22
N ARG A 10 -8.10 -5.21 7.88
CA ARG A 10 -8.24 -4.29 6.74
C ARG A 10 -8.30 -5.09 5.43
N ALA A 11 -7.47 -6.12 5.29
CA ALA A 11 -7.50 -6.98 4.11
C ALA A 11 -8.84 -7.72 3.98
N GLN A 12 -9.44 -8.14 5.10
CA GLN A 12 -10.76 -8.76 5.11
C GLN A 12 -11.87 -7.78 4.69
N GLN A 13 -11.82 -6.53 5.17
CA GLN A 13 -12.79 -5.49 4.83
C GLN A 13 -12.85 -5.22 3.32
N TYR A 14 -11.70 -5.24 2.63
CA TYR A 14 -11.59 -4.95 1.20
C TYR A 14 -11.34 -6.19 0.34
N GLN A 15 -11.87 -7.34 0.79
CA GLN A 15 -11.66 -8.63 0.14
C GLN A 15 -11.97 -8.66 -1.36
N THR A 16 -12.97 -7.89 -1.81
CA THR A 16 -13.37 -7.85 -3.23
C THR A 16 -12.30 -7.16 -4.07
N ALA A 17 -11.83 -5.98 -3.64
CA ALA A 17 -10.76 -5.25 -4.32
C ALA A 17 -9.46 -6.07 -4.38
N ILE A 18 -9.10 -6.71 -3.27
CA ILE A 18 -7.90 -7.56 -3.18
C ILE A 18 -8.03 -8.78 -4.10
N ARG A 19 -9.16 -9.47 -4.11
CA ARG A 19 -9.37 -10.63 -4.99
C ARG A 19 -9.35 -10.25 -6.46
N ASP A 20 -9.83 -9.07 -6.81
CA ASP A 20 -9.79 -8.61 -8.19
C ASP A 20 -8.37 -8.24 -8.61
N ALA A 21 -7.66 -7.47 -7.77
CA ALA A 21 -6.26 -7.12 -8.01
C ALA A 21 -5.34 -8.36 -8.05
N ALA A 22 -5.63 -9.42 -7.29
CA ALA A 22 -4.89 -10.68 -7.33
C ALA A 22 -4.88 -11.36 -8.71
N LYS A 23 -5.75 -10.94 -9.64
CA LYS A 23 -5.76 -11.41 -11.03
C LYS A 23 -4.75 -10.68 -11.92
N GLY A 24 -4.17 -9.61 -11.42
CA GLY A 24 -3.18 -8.81 -12.15
C GLY A 24 -1.79 -9.46 -12.22
N PRO A 25 -0.88 -8.86 -13.00
CA PRO A 25 0.51 -9.30 -13.08
C PRO A 25 1.28 -8.93 -11.80
N ILE A 26 2.35 -9.68 -11.51
CA ILE A 26 3.32 -9.32 -10.48
C ILE A 26 3.90 -7.93 -10.81
N ASN A 27 3.74 -7.00 -9.89
CA ASN A 27 4.16 -5.61 -10.03
C ASN A 27 4.91 -5.08 -8.80
N PHE A 28 5.22 -5.94 -7.82
CA PHE A 28 5.91 -5.56 -6.58
C PHE A 28 6.81 -6.67 -6.04
N ALA A 29 7.95 -6.30 -5.44
CA ALA A 29 8.84 -7.20 -4.68
C ALA A 29 9.17 -8.55 -5.36
N GLY A 30 9.25 -8.56 -6.69
CA GLY A 30 9.59 -9.70 -7.55
C GLY A 30 8.56 -10.83 -7.62
N ARG A 31 7.60 -10.88 -6.69
CA ARG A 31 6.61 -11.98 -6.60
C ARG A 31 5.24 -11.54 -6.07
N TYR A 32 5.08 -10.25 -5.80
CA TYR A 32 3.88 -9.71 -5.18
C TYR A 32 3.11 -8.84 -6.17
N ILE A 33 1.82 -8.71 -5.91
CA ILE A 33 0.94 -7.76 -6.55
C ILE A 33 0.61 -6.72 -5.49
N LEU A 34 1.04 -5.47 -5.69
CA LEU A 34 0.58 -4.35 -4.89
C LEU A 34 -0.73 -3.85 -5.49
N ALA A 35 -1.78 -3.97 -4.70
CA ALA A 35 -3.12 -3.48 -4.99
C ALA A 35 -3.37 -2.19 -4.23
N SER A 36 -4.05 -1.21 -4.84
CA SER A 36 -4.51 0.00 -4.19
C SER A 36 -5.96 0.33 -4.53
N TRP A 37 -6.69 0.91 -3.60
CA TRP A 37 -8.10 1.28 -3.78
C TRP A 37 -8.46 2.48 -2.88
N GLY A 38 -9.55 3.16 -3.20
CA GLY A 38 -10.06 4.24 -2.36
C GLY A 38 -10.74 3.71 -1.09
N CYS A 39 -10.49 4.33 0.06
CA CYS A 39 -11.23 4.04 1.31
C CYS A 39 -12.48 4.90 1.50
N GLY A 40 -12.68 5.93 0.67
CA GLY A 40 -13.72 6.95 0.82
C GLY A 40 -13.08 8.33 1.11
N ALA A 41 -13.86 9.41 1.01
CA ALA A 41 -13.45 10.77 1.43
C ALA A 41 -12.06 11.26 0.97
N GLY A 42 -11.60 10.84 -0.22
CA GLY A 42 -10.29 11.26 -0.75
C GLY A 42 -9.08 10.51 -0.20
N CYS A 43 -9.26 9.39 0.51
CA CYS A 43 -8.17 8.54 0.97
C CYS A 43 -7.99 7.27 0.12
N VAL A 44 -6.78 6.72 0.12
CA VAL A 44 -6.44 5.43 -0.49
C VAL A 44 -5.84 4.46 0.53
N MET A 45 -5.95 3.17 0.23
CA MET A 45 -5.25 2.08 0.92
C MET A 45 -4.60 1.15 -0.08
N ALA A 46 -3.70 0.30 0.41
CA ALA A 46 -3.04 -0.70 -0.38
C ALA A 46 -2.79 -2.00 0.38
N ALA A 47 -2.58 -3.09 -0.36
CA ALA A 47 -2.11 -4.35 0.16
C ALA A 47 -1.12 -5.02 -0.80
N ALA A 48 -0.12 -5.71 -0.26
CA ALA A 48 0.72 -6.63 -1.00
C ALA A 48 0.10 -8.04 -0.98
N ILE A 49 -0.07 -8.62 -2.17
CA ILE A 49 -0.65 -9.95 -2.36
C ILE A 49 0.45 -10.87 -2.88
N ASP A 50 0.74 -11.93 -2.16
CA ASP A 50 1.69 -12.95 -2.60
C ASP A 50 1.11 -13.75 -3.78
N ALA A 51 1.75 -13.70 -4.94
CA ALA A 51 1.25 -14.39 -6.13
C ALA A 51 1.34 -15.93 -6.03
N THR A 52 2.19 -16.45 -5.14
CA THR A 52 2.35 -17.89 -4.90
C THR A 52 1.36 -18.40 -3.85
N SER A 53 1.28 -17.73 -2.69
CA SER A 53 0.44 -18.20 -1.57
C SER A 53 -0.97 -17.60 -1.54
N GLY A 54 -1.20 -16.49 -2.25
CA GLY A 54 -2.45 -15.73 -2.17
C GLY A 54 -2.61 -14.93 -0.88
N ARG A 55 -1.60 -14.90 0.00
CA ARG A 55 -1.67 -14.13 1.26
C ARG A 55 -1.61 -12.63 0.96
N ALA A 56 -2.62 -11.90 1.42
CA ALA A 56 -2.71 -10.45 1.31
C ALA A 56 -2.38 -9.79 2.66
N THR A 57 -1.48 -8.81 2.63
CA THR A 57 -1.06 -8.00 3.77
C THR A 57 -1.29 -6.53 3.45
N SER A 58 -2.14 -5.87 4.23
CA SER A 58 -2.47 -4.45 4.03
C SER A 58 -1.38 -3.53 4.57
N LEU A 59 -1.36 -2.30 4.06
CA LEU A 59 -0.81 -1.18 4.82
C LEU A 59 -1.64 -0.98 6.10
N PRO A 60 -0.98 -0.69 7.23
CA PRO A 60 -1.68 -0.53 8.50
C PRO A 60 -2.39 0.84 8.65
N PHE A 61 -2.27 1.73 7.66
CA PHE A 61 -2.83 3.08 7.64
C PHE A 61 -3.49 3.41 6.29
N SER A 62 -4.42 4.37 6.28
CA SER A 62 -4.86 5.03 5.04
C SER A 62 -3.90 6.15 4.66
N VAL A 63 -3.95 6.56 3.39
CA VAL A 63 -3.18 7.69 2.87
C VAL A 63 -4.15 8.72 2.32
N SER A 64 -4.06 9.96 2.76
CA SER A 64 -4.89 11.09 2.32
C SER A 64 -4.00 12.30 2.03
N ASP A 65 -4.60 13.42 1.62
CA ASP A 65 -3.97 14.75 1.63
C ASP A 65 -2.58 14.80 0.96
N TRP A 66 -2.43 14.10 -0.17
CA TRP A 66 -1.23 14.21 -0.98
C TRP A 66 -1.23 15.51 -1.80
N PRO A 67 -0.05 16.05 -2.15
CA PRO A 67 0.05 17.26 -2.98
C PRO A 67 -0.72 17.13 -4.31
N LEU A 68 -1.30 18.23 -4.80
CA LEU A 68 -2.12 18.23 -6.03
C LEU A 68 -1.34 17.83 -7.29
N ASP A 69 -0.02 18.00 -7.29
CA ASP A 69 0.88 17.58 -8.35
C ASP A 69 1.25 16.09 -8.29
N VAL A 70 0.86 15.38 -7.22
CA VAL A 70 1.03 13.93 -7.08
C VAL A 70 -0.20 13.21 -7.63
N THR A 71 -0.06 12.59 -8.80
CA THR A 71 -1.13 11.79 -9.41
C THR A 71 -1.35 10.46 -8.68
N GLU A 72 -0.27 9.83 -8.23
CA GLU A 72 -0.30 8.54 -7.50
C GLU A 72 0.43 8.69 -6.16
N PRO A 73 -0.28 8.68 -5.03
CA PRO A 73 0.34 8.80 -3.70
C PRO A 73 1.18 7.57 -3.32
N LEU A 74 1.05 6.47 -4.06
CA LEU A 74 1.77 5.21 -3.85
C LEU A 74 2.68 4.92 -5.05
N SER A 75 4.00 4.98 -4.87
CA SER A 75 4.95 4.60 -5.91
C SER A 75 5.72 3.33 -5.55
N TYR A 76 5.81 2.40 -6.48
CA TYR A 76 6.42 1.08 -6.29
C TYR A 76 6.94 0.52 -7.63
N ARG A 77 7.70 -0.58 -7.59
CA ARG A 77 8.27 -1.21 -8.78
C ARG A 77 8.23 -2.74 -8.68
N ALA A 78 8.12 -3.40 -9.83
CA ALA A 78 8.06 -4.85 -9.93
C ALA A 78 9.23 -5.58 -9.27
N ASN A 79 10.44 -5.04 -9.39
CA ASN A 79 11.67 -5.63 -8.87
C ASN A 79 12.14 -4.98 -7.55
N SER A 80 11.28 -4.26 -6.83
CA SER A 80 11.63 -3.59 -5.58
C SER A 80 10.60 -3.89 -4.49
N CYS A 81 11.08 -4.13 -3.27
CA CYS A 81 10.24 -4.22 -2.08
C CYS A 81 10.01 -2.87 -1.39
N LEU A 82 10.46 -1.78 -2.02
CA LEU A 82 10.24 -0.42 -1.56
C LEU A 82 8.88 0.11 -2.04
N LEU A 83 8.07 0.54 -1.09
CA LEU A 83 6.88 1.34 -1.33
C LEU A 83 7.12 2.77 -0.83
N ILE A 84 6.90 3.74 -1.71
CA ILE A 84 6.95 5.15 -1.38
C ILE A 84 5.50 5.63 -1.23
N VAL A 85 5.22 6.25 -0.09
CA VAL A 85 3.90 6.79 0.25
C VAL A 85 4.03 8.30 0.39
N ARG A 86 3.21 9.07 -0.31
CA ARG A 86 3.16 10.53 -0.24
C ARG A 86 1.80 10.99 0.29
N GLY A 87 1.81 11.96 1.19
CA GLY A 87 0.61 12.55 1.79
C GLY A 87 0.60 12.41 3.31
N SER A 88 -0.60 12.41 3.88
CA SER A 88 -0.85 12.14 5.30
C SER A 88 -1.17 10.67 5.53
N ARG A 89 -0.80 10.15 6.71
CA ARG A 89 -1.17 8.81 7.16
C ARG A 89 -2.31 8.91 8.18
N ASP A 90 -3.36 8.10 8.01
CA ASP A 90 -4.55 8.10 8.87
C ASP A 90 -5.09 9.52 9.14
N GLU A 91 -5.10 10.38 8.11
CA GLU A 91 -5.60 11.77 8.19
C GLU A 91 -4.90 12.63 9.27
N SER A 92 -3.64 12.31 9.59
CA SER A 92 -2.83 13.08 10.54
C SER A 92 -2.47 14.48 10.01
N ALA A 93 -2.05 15.38 10.91
CA ALA A 93 -1.49 16.67 10.51
C ALA A 93 -0.09 16.56 9.86
N GLU A 94 0.59 15.40 9.97
CA GLU A 94 1.94 15.21 9.44
C GLU A 94 1.92 14.74 7.98
N HIS A 95 2.38 15.62 7.10
CA HIS A 95 2.45 15.38 5.66
C HIS A 95 3.90 15.12 5.25
N GLY A 96 4.11 14.13 4.40
CA GLY A 96 5.45 13.83 3.95
C GLY A 96 5.56 12.70 2.94
N THR A 97 6.80 12.35 2.64
CA THR A 97 7.15 11.16 1.88
C THR A 97 7.69 10.11 2.83
N TYR A 98 7.07 8.93 2.83
CA TYR A 98 7.42 7.80 3.69
C TYR A 98 7.89 6.63 2.83
N TYR A 99 9.01 6.04 3.23
CA TYR A 99 9.66 4.94 2.52
C TYR A 99 9.50 3.67 3.34
N TYR A 100 8.71 2.72 2.84
CA TYR A 100 8.46 1.43 3.49
C TYR A 100 9.14 0.29 2.74
N ALA A 101 9.89 -0.55 3.44
CA ALA A 101 10.34 -1.83 2.91
C ALA A 101 9.36 -2.93 3.32
N PHE A 102 8.95 -3.74 2.36
CA PHE A 102 8.12 -4.91 2.60
C PHE A 102 8.99 -6.17 2.79
N ASP A 103 8.76 -6.92 3.86
CA ASP A 103 9.53 -8.13 4.20
C ASP A 103 8.79 -9.45 3.89
N GLY A 104 7.62 -9.36 3.24
CA GLY A 104 6.74 -10.49 2.98
C GLY A 104 5.66 -10.72 4.04
N ASN A 105 5.76 -10.04 5.20
CA ASN A 105 4.80 -10.12 6.29
C ASN A 105 4.26 -8.74 6.71
N ALA A 106 5.06 -7.69 6.59
CA ALA A 106 4.69 -6.35 7.02
C ALA A 106 5.47 -5.27 6.23
N PHE A 107 4.88 -4.08 6.17
CA PHE A 107 5.54 -2.87 5.70
C PHE A 107 6.27 -2.19 6.87
N ARG A 108 7.59 -2.03 6.75
CA ARG A 108 8.42 -1.38 7.77
C ARG A 108 8.95 -0.05 7.27
N LEU A 109 8.72 1.01 8.05
CA LEU A 109 9.27 2.33 7.74
C LEU A 109 10.80 2.27 7.75
N ARG A 110 11.43 2.80 6.70
CA ARG A 110 12.89 2.90 6.54
C ARG A 110 13.37 4.34 6.62
N ALA A 111 12.61 5.26 6.05
CA ALA A 111 12.89 6.68 6.08
C ALA A 111 11.60 7.46 5.94
N SER A 112 11.62 8.72 6.37
CA SER A 112 10.52 9.66 6.21
C SER A 112 11.07 11.07 6.03
N GLU A 113 10.53 11.78 5.05
CA GLU A 113 10.78 13.20 4.79
C GLU A 113 9.48 13.94 5.14
N ILE A 114 9.42 14.47 6.37
CA ILE A 114 8.23 15.16 6.88
C ILE A 114 8.39 16.65 6.58
N ASN A 115 7.43 17.21 5.84
CA ASN A 115 7.35 18.64 5.63
C ASN A 115 6.77 19.28 6.90
N ARG A 116 7.64 19.56 7.88
CA ARG A 116 7.28 20.47 8.97
C ARG A 116 7.22 21.88 8.41
N GLN A 117 6.06 22.28 7.90
CA GLN A 117 5.77 23.71 7.75
C GLN A 117 5.82 24.32 9.14
N ARG A 118 6.87 25.12 9.37
CA ARG A 118 6.96 26.04 10.51
C ARG A 118 5.99 27.19 10.30
#